data_AF-A0A401HQ01-F1
#
_entry.id   AF-A0A401HQ01-F1
#
_cell.length_a   1.000
_cell.length_b   1.000
_cell.length_c   1.000
_cell.angle_alpha   90.00
_cell.angle_beta   90.00
_cell.angle_gamma   90.00
#
_symmetry.space_group_name_H-M   'P 1'
#
loop_
_entity.id
_entity.type
_entity.pdbx_description
1 polymer ?
#
loop_
_entity_poly.entity_id
_entity_poly.type
_entity_poly.pdbx_seq_one_letter_code
_entity_poly.pdbx_strand_id
1 'polypeptide(L)'
;MAMRFRRRKGRPRIPRFISEIPHIREFAPRVIDESGEGDDEIIKLTYEELEAIRLVDYLGFSQEEGAELMGISRRVFWDILKSARRKISDFLINGKVLKIEGGNYRLRECGICKLGGRMRHCVFKPKNHCRRFNQ
;
A
#
# COMPACT_ATOMS: atom_id res chain seq x y z
N MET A 1 -13.36 19.32 -41.14
CA MET A 1 -13.62 19.55 -39.70
C MET A 1 -13.19 18.33 -38.90
N ALA A 2 -12.16 18.42 -38.07
CA ALA A 2 -11.67 17.28 -37.28
C ALA A 2 -12.57 17.05 -36.04
N MET A 3 -13.18 15.87 -35.93
CA MET A 3 -13.94 15.45 -34.74
C MET A 3 -12.99 15.32 -33.54
N ARG A 4 -13.11 16.23 -32.57
CA ARG A 4 -12.44 16.11 -31.27
C ARG A 4 -13.12 15.01 -30.46
N PHE A 5 -12.57 13.79 -30.46
CA PHE A 5 -12.94 12.75 -29.51
C PHE A 5 -12.56 13.21 -28.09
N ARG A 6 -13.55 13.68 -27.32
CA ARG A 6 -13.37 13.92 -25.87
C ARG A 6 -13.10 12.57 -25.23
N ARG A 7 -11.84 12.30 -24.83
CA ARG A 7 -11.49 11.12 -24.01
C ARG A 7 -12.35 11.15 -22.77
N ARG A 8 -13.36 10.26 -22.69
CA ARG A 8 -14.16 10.09 -21.48
C ARG A 8 -13.22 9.60 -20.38
N LYS A 9 -12.94 10.48 -19.41
CA LYS A 9 -12.14 10.11 -18.23
C LYS A 9 -12.89 8.99 -17.53
N GLY A 10 -12.28 7.81 -17.44
CA GLY A 10 -12.88 6.65 -16.78
C GLY A 10 -13.28 6.98 -15.34
N ARG A 11 -14.16 6.15 -14.74
CA ARG A 11 -14.58 6.34 -13.34
C ARG A 11 -13.35 6.51 -12.44
N PRO A 12 -13.27 7.59 -11.63
CA PRO A 12 -12.15 7.78 -10.72
C PRO A 12 -11.95 6.54 -9.84
N ARG A 13 -10.69 6.16 -9.61
CA ARG A 13 -10.39 5.07 -8.68
C ARG A 13 -10.82 5.49 -7.28
N ILE A 14 -11.55 4.62 -6.60
CA ILE A 14 -11.89 4.82 -5.20
C ILE A 14 -10.57 4.72 -4.41
N PRO A 15 -10.29 5.68 -3.51
CA PRO A 15 -9.08 5.63 -2.70
C PRO A 15 -9.08 4.41 -1.78
N ARG A 16 -7.90 3.80 -1.58
CA ARG A 16 -7.73 2.59 -0.78
C ARG A 16 -7.29 2.94 0.64
N PHE A 17 -7.75 2.19 1.63
CA PHE A 17 -7.39 2.46 3.02
C PHE A 17 -6.00 1.92 3.34
N ILE A 18 -5.17 2.76 3.97
CA ILE A 18 -3.88 2.35 4.55
C ILE A 18 -3.87 2.68 6.05
N SER A 19 -3.09 1.95 6.81
CA SER A 19 -3.08 2.11 8.27
C SER A 19 -2.15 3.23 8.75
N GLU A 20 -1.04 3.49 8.05
CA GLU A 20 -0.14 4.60 8.37
C GLU A 20 0.75 5.02 7.19
N ILE A 21 1.42 6.16 7.32
CA ILE A 21 2.47 6.59 6.41
C ILE A 21 3.82 6.32 7.09
N PRO A 22 4.75 5.57 6.46
CA PRO A 22 6.03 5.29 7.06
C PRO A 22 6.89 6.55 7.20
N HIS A 23 7.68 6.60 8.27
CA HIS A 23 8.67 7.66 8.49
C HIS A 23 9.82 7.57 7.50
N ILE A 24 10.33 6.36 7.26
CA ILE A 24 11.35 6.08 6.25
C ILE A 24 10.65 5.81 4.92
N ARG A 25 11.04 6.54 3.87
CA ARG A 25 10.40 6.46 2.55
C ARG A 25 11.38 6.18 1.43
N GLU A 26 12.66 6.02 1.74
CA GLU A 26 13.68 5.78 0.75
C GLU A 26 14.68 4.77 1.31
N PHE A 27 15.01 3.78 0.49
CA PHE A 27 15.96 2.73 0.81
C PHE A 27 16.92 2.62 -0.37
N ALA A 28 18.21 2.76 -0.10
CA ALA A 28 19.26 2.57 -1.07
C ALA A 28 20.21 1.47 -0.58
N PRO A 29 20.71 0.60 -1.46
CA PRO A 29 21.70 -0.38 -1.08
C PRO A 29 22.99 0.33 -0.70
N ARG A 30 23.64 -0.19 0.34
CA ARG A 30 24.99 0.21 0.66
C ARG A 30 25.95 -0.63 -0.18
N VAL A 31 26.53 -0.03 -1.22
CA VAL A 31 27.58 -0.68 -2.02
C VAL A 31 28.85 -0.75 -1.15
N ILE A 32 29.42 -1.94 -1.00
CA ILE A 32 30.57 -2.22 -0.11
C ILE A 32 31.87 -2.30 -0.94
N ASP A 33 31.72 -2.43 -2.25
CA ASP A 33 32.74 -2.68 -3.26
C ASP A 33 33.09 -1.39 -4.03
N GLU A 34 34.37 -1.22 -4.34
CA GLU A 34 35.01 0.04 -4.79
C GLU A 34 34.55 0.54 -6.18
N SER A 35 33.79 -0.29 -6.92
CA SER A 35 33.26 0.05 -8.24
C SER A 35 32.14 1.09 -8.21
N GLY A 36 31.59 1.41 -7.03
CA GLY A 36 30.86 2.65 -6.73
C GLY A 36 29.53 2.92 -7.47
N GLU A 37 29.18 2.14 -8.47
CA GLU A 37 28.00 2.38 -9.31
C GLU A 37 26.86 1.44 -8.89
N GLY A 38 26.08 1.89 -7.90
CA GLY A 38 24.72 1.39 -7.74
C GLY A 38 23.87 1.88 -8.91
N ASP A 39 22.94 1.06 -9.39
CA ASP A 39 22.05 1.44 -10.48
C ASP A 39 21.16 2.61 -10.00
N ASP A 40 21.24 3.77 -10.67
CA ASP A 40 20.46 4.99 -10.36
C ASP A 40 18.95 4.80 -10.59
N GLU A 41 18.52 3.60 -11.02
CA GLU A 41 17.13 3.31 -11.29
C GLU A 41 16.31 3.29 -10.00
N ILE A 42 15.35 4.21 -9.91
CA ILE A 42 14.45 4.34 -8.76
C ILE A 42 13.18 3.52 -9.01
N ILE A 43 12.98 2.50 -8.17
CA ILE A 43 11.72 1.78 -8.08
C ILE A 43 10.77 2.52 -7.16
N LYS A 44 9.59 2.86 -7.68
CA LYS A 44 8.52 3.53 -6.92
C LYS A 44 7.53 2.52 -6.34
N LEU A 45 7.51 2.38 -5.03
CA LEU A 45 6.51 1.62 -4.29
C LEU A 45 5.42 2.56 -3.79
N THR A 46 4.17 2.32 -4.14
CA THR A 46 3.06 3.15 -3.64
C THR A 46 2.72 2.80 -2.20
N TYR A 47 2.10 3.73 -1.45
CA TYR A 47 1.64 3.43 -0.08
C TYR A 47 0.64 2.28 -0.04
N GLU A 48 -0.15 2.11 -1.11
CA GLU A 48 -1.12 1.03 -1.25
C GLU A 48 -0.43 -0.33 -1.43
N GLU A 49 0.66 -0.37 -2.20
CA GLU A 49 1.50 -1.56 -2.37
C GLU A 49 2.20 -1.93 -1.07
N LEU A 50 2.73 -0.94 -0.34
CA LEU A 50 3.35 -1.17 0.96
C LEU A 50 2.36 -1.72 1.98
N GLU A 51 1.14 -1.16 2.04
CA GLU A 51 0.11 -1.66 2.96
C GLU A 51 -0.28 -3.10 2.62
N ALA A 52 -0.41 -3.45 1.34
CA ALA A 52 -0.73 -4.82 0.93
C ALA A 52 0.34 -5.83 1.40
N ILE A 53 1.62 -5.50 1.23
CA ILE A 53 2.75 -6.29 1.74
C ILE A 53 2.69 -6.39 3.26
N ARG A 54 2.45 -5.27 3.94
CA ARG A 54 2.35 -5.25 5.40
C ARG A 54 1.24 -6.18 5.90
N LEU A 55 0.06 -6.13 5.29
CA LEU A 55 -1.09 -6.92 5.75
C LEU A 55 -0.84 -8.43 5.54
N VAL A 56 -0.40 -8.84 4.36
CA VAL A 56 -0.28 -10.28 4.05
C VAL A 56 1.08 -10.83 4.46
N ASP A 57 2.16 -10.22 3.98
CA ASP A 57 3.51 -10.80 4.11
C ASP A 57 4.13 -10.53 5.47
N TYR A 58 3.78 -9.43 6.13
CA TYR A 58 4.32 -9.08 7.46
C TYR A 58 3.39 -9.46 8.62
N LEU A 59 2.09 -9.15 8.53
CA LEU A 59 1.12 -9.42 9.59
C LEU A 59 0.42 -10.79 9.46
N GLY A 60 0.57 -11.48 8.32
CA GLY A 60 0.05 -12.82 8.10
C GLY A 60 -1.46 -12.90 7.84
N PHE A 61 -2.12 -11.79 7.46
CA PHE A 61 -3.52 -11.84 7.04
C PHE A 61 -3.70 -12.59 5.73
N SER A 62 -4.88 -13.20 5.56
CA SER A 62 -5.28 -13.70 4.25
C SER A 62 -5.46 -12.56 3.24
N GLN A 63 -5.42 -12.89 1.95
CA GLN A 63 -5.69 -11.90 0.90
C GLN A 63 -7.12 -11.35 0.95
N GLU A 64 -8.06 -12.13 1.49
CA GLU A 64 -9.45 -11.72 1.66
C GLU A 64 -9.55 -10.67 2.76
N GLU A 65 -9.00 -10.94 3.93
CA GLU A 65 -8.94 -9.99 5.05
C GLU A 65 -8.16 -8.72 4.64
N GLY A 66 -7.06 -8.86 3.91
CA GLY A 66 -6.29 -7.72 3.40
C GLY A 66 -7.12 -6.83 2.45
N ALA A 67 -7.90 -7.44 1.56
CA ALA A 67 -8.78 -6.71 0.65
C ALA A 67 -9.89 -5.97 1.38
N GLU A 68 -10.52 -6.62 2.36
CA GLU A 68 -11.53 -6.02 3.23
C GLU A 68 -10.96 -4.84 4.01
N LEU A 69 -9.77 -5.00 4.60
CA LEU A 69 -9.09 -3.94 5.31
C LEU A 69 -8.81 -2.75 4.39
N MET A 70 -8.33 -2.96 3.17
CA MET A 70 -8.07 -1.88 2.22
C MET A 70 -9.34 -1.29 1.58
N GLY A 71 -10.51 -1.89 1.80
CA GLY A 71 -11.79 -1.43 1.25
C GLY A 71 -11.93 -1.66 -0.26
N ILE A 72 -11.32 -2.72 -0.79
CA ILE A 72 -11.28 -3.04 -2.23
C ILE A 72 -11.68 -4.50 -2.48
N SER A 73 -11.92 -4.85 -3.74
CA SER A 73 -12.18 -6.25 -4.10
C SER A 73 -10.91 -7.10 -4.00
N ARG A 74 -11.09 -8.39 -3.71
CA ARG A 74 -10.01 -9.39 -3.65
C ARG A 74 -9.10 -9.37 -4.88
N ARG A 75 -9.68 -9.23 -6.08
CA ARG A 75 -8.92 -9.15 -7.34
C ARG A 75 -8.00 -7.91 -7.37
N VAL A 76 -8.52 -6.74 -7.02
CA VAL A 76 -7.73 -5.50 -7.02
C VAL A 76 -6.62 -5.57 -5.97
N PHE A 77 -6.92 -6.15 -4.80
CA PHE A 77 -5.92 -6.39 -3.77
C PHE A 77 -4.81 -7.33 -4.26
N TRP A 78 -5.18 -8.44 -4.91
CA TRP A 78 -4.22 -9.37 -5.49
C TRP A 78 -3.30 -8.73 -6.53
N ASP A 79 -3.86 -7.89 -7.42
CA ASP A 79 -3.08 -7.15 -8.41
C ASP A 79 -2.06 -6.21 -7.75
N ILE A 80 -2.47 -5.50 -6.68
CA ILE A 80 -1.58 -4.63 -5.90
C ILE A 80 -0.48 -5.43 -5.23
N LEU A 81 -0.84 -6.51 -4.52
CA LEU A 81 0.12 -7.36 -3.82
C LEU A 81 1.14 -7.97 -4.78
N LYS A 82 0.69 -8.44 -5.95
CA LYS A 82 1.57 -8.97 -7.00
C LYS A 82 2.53 -7.91 -7.54
N SER A 83 2.03 -6.69 -7.79
CA SER A 83 2.85 -5.55 -8.22
C SER A 83 3.90 -5.19 -7.16
N ALA A 84 3.49 -5.11 -5.90
CA ALA A 84 4.35 -4.80 -4.76
C ALA A 84 5.49 -5.81 -4.61
N ARG A 85 5.17 -7.11 -4.62
CA ARG A 85 6.17 -8.19 -4.52
C ARG A 85 7.18 -8.12 -5.67
N ARG A 86 6.72 -7.92 -6.92
CA ARG A 86 7.61 -7.77 -8.07
C ARG A 86 8.59 -6.61 -7.89
N LYS A 87 8.11 -5.45 -7.45
CA LYS A 87 8.95 -4.26 -7.23
C LYS A 87 9.98 -4.47 -6.13
N ILE A 88 9.58 -5.10 -5.03
CA ILE A 88 10.49 -5.43 -3.92
C ILE A 88 11.54 -6.46 -4.39
N SER A 89 11.14 -7.48 -5.16
CA SER A 89 12.09 -8.44 -5.72
C SER A 89 13.09 -7.79 -6.68
N ASP A 90 12.63 -6.89 -7.56
CA ASP A 90 13.49 -6.14 -8.48
C ASP A 90 14.49 -5.25 -7.71
N PHE A 91 14.02 -4.57 -6.66
CA PHE A 91 14.87 -3.79 -5.75
C PHE A 91 15.98 -4.64 -5.11
N LEU A 92 15.62 -5.81 -4.56
CA LEU A 92 16.56 -6.67 -3.84
C LEU A 92 17.56 -7.38 -4.76
N ILE A 93 17.13 -7.80 -5.96
CA ILE A 93 17.97 -8.58 -6.88
C ILE A 93 18.94 -7.67 -7.63
N ASN A 94 18.47 -6.50 -8.08
CA ASN A 94 19.27 -5.60 -8.92
C ASN A 94 19.96 -4.48 -8.14
N GLY A 95 19.78 -4.41 -6.82
CA GLY A 95 20.42 -3.37 -6.01
C GLY A 95 20.00 -1.96 -6.43
N LYS A 96 18.70 -1.76 -6.68
CA LYS A 96 18.13 -0.46 -7.10
C LYS A 96 17.80 0.41 -5.90
N VAL A 97 17.43 1.67 -6.12
CA VAL A 97 16.87 2.52 -5.05
C VAL A 97 15.36 2.30 -4.95
N LEU A 98 14.82 2.07 -3.76
CA LEU A 98 13.38 1.95 -3.50
C LEU A 98 12.86 3.22 -2.85
N LYS A 99 11.88 3.86 -3.49
CA LYS A 99 11.19 5.04 -2.95
C LYS A 99 9.70 4.79 -2.74
N ILE A 100 9.21 5.09 -1.54
CA ILE A 100 7.81 4.95 -1.15
C ILE A 100 7.09 6.28 -1.41
N GLU A 101 6.29 6.34 -2.47
CA GLU A 101 5.56 7.55 -2.86
C GLU A 101 4.35 7.27 -3.77
N GLY A 102 3.44 8.25 -3.86
CA GLY A 102 2.30 8.21 -4.78
C GLY A 102 1.19 7.23 -4.37
N GLY A 103 0.36 6.83 -5.34
CA GLY A 103 -0.86 6.06 -5.07
C GLY A 103 -2.08 6.93 -4.75
N ASN A 104 -3.24 6.29 -4.62
CA ASN A 104 -4.52 6.94 -4.33
C ASN A 104 -5.12 6.33 -3.06
N TYR A 105 -4.73 6.86 -1.91
CA TYR A 105 -5.06 6.27 -0.62
C TYR A 105 -5.77 7.25 0.33
N ARG A 106 -6.35 6.69 1.39
CA ARG A 106 -6.82 7.41 2.57
C ARG A 106 -6.26 6.72 3.81
N LEU A 107 -5.83 7.52 4.79
CA LEU A 107 -5.49 6.99 6.10
C LEU A 107 -6.75 6.46 6.77
N ARG A 108 -6.64 5.30 7.42
CA ARG A 108 -7.71 4.73 8.21
C ARG A 108 -7.85 5.53 9.51
N GLU A 109 -8.80 6.44 9.54
CA GLU A 109 -9.12 7.17 10.78
C GLU A 109 -9.99 6.30 11.70
N CYS A 110 -9.61 6.21 12.97
CA CYS A 110 -10.43 5.58 14.00
C CYS A 110 -11.68 6.45 14.23
N GLY A 111 -12.80 6.04 13.63
CA GLY A 111 -14.06 6.80 13.61
C GLY A 111 -14.90 6.59 12.34
N ILE A 112 -14.30 6.07 11.27
CA ILE A 112 -14.95 5.83 9.97
C ILE A 112 -15.34 4.35 9.78
N CYS A 113 -15.39 3.57 10.86
CA CYS A 113 -16.10 2.29 10.85
C CYS A 113 -17.56 2.60 10.54
N LYS A 114 -18.07 2.19 9.36
CA LYS A 114 -19.35 2.65 8.78
C LYS A 114 -20.64 2.29 9.54
N LEU A 115 -20.57 1.99 10.84
CA LEU A 115 -21.73 1.87 11.72
C LEU A 115 -21.45 2.75 12.94
N GLY A 116 -22.02 3.96 12.90
CA GLY A 116 -21.62 5.10 13.70
C GLY A 116 -21.54 4.87 15.21
N GLY A 117 -20.59 5.55 15.84
CA GLY A 117 -20.76 6.20 17.14
C GLY A 117 -21.05 5.37 18.40
N ARG A 118 -21.38 4.07 18.35
CA ARG A 118 -21.77 3.29 19.55
C ARG A 118 -21.47 1.78 19.50
N MET A 119 -20.69 1.26 18.56
CA MET A 119 -20.30 -0.15 18.61
C MET A 119 -19.11 -0.37 19.55
N ARG A 120 -19.30 -1.26 20.52
CA ARG A 120 -18.25 -1.72 21.44
C ARG A 120 -17.15 -2.52 20.75
N HIS A 121 -17.22 -2.83 19.46
CA HIS A 121 -16.21 -3.64 18.77
C HIS A 121 -15.91 -3.08 17.38
N CYS A 122 -14.63 -2.87 17.09
CA CYS A 122 -14.14 -2.54 15.75
C CYS A 122 -14.37 -3.75 14.83
N VAL A 123 -15.04 -3.55 13.68
CA VAL A 123 -15.23 -4.60 12.66
C VAL A 123 -13.89 -4.99 12.02
N PHE A 124 -12.92 -4.08 12.06
CA PHE A 124 -11.58 -4.28 11.56
C PHE A 124 -10.64 -4.58 12.74
N LYS A 125 -10.53 -5.86 13.11
CA LYS A 125 -9.61 -6.33 14.17
C LYS A 125 -8.27 -6.82 13.59
N PRO A 126 -7.31 -5.95 13.25
CA PRO A 126 -5.91 -6.30 13.50
C PRO A 126 -5.66 -6.26 15.02
N LYS A 127 -4.81 -7.16 15.54
CA LYS A 127 -4.32 -7.04 16.92
C LYS A 127 -3.75 -5.62 17.10
N ASN A 128 -4.14 -4.95 18.18
CA ASN A 128 -3.64 -3.62 18.61
C ASN A 128 -4.06 -2.37 17.80
N HIS A 129 -5.08 -2.43 16.93
CA HIS A 129 -5.51 -1.26 16.15
C HIS A 129 -6.28 -0.18 16.96
N CYS A 130 -6.89 -0.52 18.10
CA CYS A 130 -7.71 0.42 18.88
C CYS A 130 -7.11 0.68 20.26
N ARG A 131 -6.67 1.93 20.51
CA ARG A 131 -6.18 2.40 21.82
C ARG A 131 -7.17 2.20 22.99
N ARG A 132 -8.46 1.95 22.69
CA ARG A 132 -9.51 1.70 23.69
C ARG A 132 -9.53 0.26 24.25
N PHE A 133 -8.84 -0.69 23.61
CA PHE A 133 -8.81 -2.11 24.01
C PHE A 133 -7.45 -2.57 24.55
N ASN A 134 -6.47 -1.66 24.65
CA ASN A 134 -5.13 -1.91 25.21
C ASN A 134 -4.91 -1.18 26.55
N GLN A 135 -6.00 -0.89 27.29
CA GLN A 135 -5.98 -0.55 28.72
C GLN A 135 -6.59 -1.71 29.50
#